data_AF-A0A9P4L7J2-F1
#
_entry.id   AF-A0A9P4L7J2-F1
#
_cell.length_a   1.000
_cell.length_b   1.000
_cell.length_c   1.000
_cell.angle_alpha   90.00
_cell.angle_beta   90.00
_cell.angle_gamma   90.00
#
_symmetry.space_group_name_H-M   'P 1'
#
loop_
_entity.id
_entity.type
_entity.pdbx_description
1 polymer ?
#
loop_
_entity_poly.entity_id
_entity_poly.type
_entity_poly.pdbx_seq_one_letter_code
_entity_poly.pdbx_strand_id
1 'polypeptide(L)'
;MHSLLHANHPGDPFHEYVPNIVEPCCTLTDGLVTEAGRFHLLSCGHLIAIDEIDRRCGRNCQHATEWASSNANNIMNPVAHEIPNLADNLLPPVSATQAHDSLYCEVCTGIPYDRYIIMHPPKDFFDLDPSFYPRIPDPYDTTPKYSRRCIALTRPLLNSEFSLDNEQTESLLSRPFFHLSREALDWMNVHYLMCGHQVWCAPTRPCASNCNNHPQCKVMICLGDQRQSDAIFCQECVGRAELVYARYARIEKSREEMGDPGIGCA
;
A
#
# COMPACT_ATOMS: atom_id res chain seq x y z
N MET A 1 11.79 -1.66 30.55
CA MET A 1 11.02 -0.43 30.33
C MET A 1 12.00 0.74 30.38
N HIS A 2 12.59 1.10 29.24
CA HIS A 2 13.54 2.20 29.15
C HIS A 2 12.84 3.42 28.58
N SER A 3 12.80 4.50 29.37
CA SER A 3 12.29 5.81 28.99
C SER A 3 13.19 6.40 27.90
N LEU A 4 12.62 6.67 26.73
CA LEU A 4 13.26 7.44 25.68
C LEU A 4 13.42 8.90 26.18
N LEU A 5 14.62 9.46 26.02
CA LEU A 5 14.91 10.85 26.37
C LEU A 5 14.36 11.75 25.26
N HIS A 6 13.41 12.62 25.63
CA HIS A 6 12.69 13.50 24.70
C HIS A 6 13.39 14.86 24.53
N ALA A 7 13.63 15.25 23.28
CA ALA A 7 13.92 16.63 22.94
C ALA A 7 12.60 17.41 22.90
N ASN A 8 12.33 18.20 23.95
CA ASN A 8 11.18 19.11 23.99
C ASN A 8 11.41 20.26 23.00
N HIS A 9 10.78 20.20 21.83
CA HIS A 9 10.54 21.41 21.02
C HIS A 9 9.32 22.14 21.62
N PRO A 10 9.50 23.34 22.21
CA PRO A 10 8.39 24.08 22.80
C PRO A 10 7.51 24.65 21.68
N GLY A 11 6.37 24.01 21.42
CA GLY A 11 5.36 24.52 20.48
C GLY A 11 4.53 23.45 19.78
N ASP A 12 5.02 22.21 19.68
CA ASP A 12 4.23 21.13 19.09
C ASP A 12 3.41 20.41 20.17
N PRO A 13 2.07 20.36 20.06
CA PRO A 13 1.27 19.47 20.90
C PRO A 13 1.79 18.04 20.74
N PHE A 14 2.14 17.42 21.87
CA PHE A 14 2.58 16.04 21.88
C PHE A 14 1.40 15.16 21.46
N HIS A 15 1.38 14.76 20.18
CA HIS A 15 0.47 13.75 19.70
C HIS A 15 1.10 12.39 19.98
N GLU A 16 0.50 11.64 20.91
CA GLU A 16 0.85 10.24 21.10
C GLU A 16 0.79 9.54 19.74
N TYR A 17 1.86 8.82 19.39
CA TYR A 17 1.89 8.03 18.18
C TYR A 17 0.72 7.06 18.21
N VAL A 18 -0.27 7.26 17.34
CA VAL A 18 -1.23 6.21 17.04
C VAL A 18 -0.62 5.43 15.88
N PRO A 19 -0.14 4.20 16.10
CA PRO A 19 0.40 3.40 15.01
C PRO A 19 -0.60 3.30 13.89
N ASN A 20 -0.12 3.38 12.64
CA ASN A 20 -0.99 3.06 11.52
C ASN A 20 -1.48 1.63 11.74
N ILE A 21 -2.80 1.49 11.88
CA ILE A 21 -3.49 0.26 12.33
C ILE A 21 -3.37 -0.88 11.30
N VAL A 22 -2.73 -0.63 10.15
CA VAL A 22 -2.68 -1.56 9.03
C VAL A 22 -1.39 -2.34 9.00
N GLU A 23 -1.50 -3.62 9.32
CA GLU A 23 -0.54 -4.67 8.96
C GLU A 23 -0.95 -5.28 7.61
N PRO A 24 -0.30 -4.91 6.49
CA PRO A 24 -0.65 -5.48 5.21
C PRO A 24 -0.40 -6.99 5.22
N CYS A 25 -1.29 -7.73 4.56
CA CYS A 25 -1.20 -9.17 4.40
C CYS A 25 -1.19 -9.96 5.73
N CYS A 26 -1.74 -9.37 6.79
CA CYS A 26 -1.94 -10.05 8.07
C CYS A 26 -3.10 -11.06 7.99
N THR A 27 -3.11 -12.00 8.93
CA THR A 27 -4.26 -12.87 9.19
C THR A 27 -4.93 -12.42 10.47
N LEU A 28 -6.21 -12.07 10.40
CA LEU A 28 -7.04 -11.73 11.54
C LEU A 28 -7.58 -13.02 12.15
N THR A 29 -7.44 -13.18 13.46
CA THR A 29 -7.98 -14.34 14.19
C THR A 29 -9.06 -13.86 15.14
N ASP A 30 -10.33 -14.15 14.83
CA ASP A 30 -11.45 -13.91 15.74
C ASP A 30 -11.89 -15.23 16.37
N GLY A 31 -11.10 -15.68 17.36
CA GLY A 31 -11.33 -16.92 18.11
C GLY A 31 -11.22 -18.20 17.28
N LEU A 32 -12.26 -18.51 16.50
CA LEU A 32 -12.44 -19.77 15.76
C LEU A 32 -12.14 -19.66 14.27
N VAL A 33 -12.11 -18.46 13.71
CA VAL A 33 -11.91 -18.24 12.27
C VAL A 33 -10.68 -17.38 12.06
N THR A 34 -9.77 -17.88 11.22
CA THR A 34 -8.64 -17.11 10.70
C THR A 34 -9.03 -16.58 9.32
N GLU A 35 -9.16 -15.27 9.21
CA GLU A 35 -9.46 -14.57 7.96
C GLU A 35 -8.24 -13.80 7.47
N ALA A 36 -8.08 -13.69 6.16
CA ALA A 36 -7.04 -12.84 5.62
C ALA A 36 -7.47 -11.37 5.73
N GLY A 37 -6.53 -10.50 6.15
CA GLY A 37 -6.75 -9.07 6.29
C GLY A 37 -7.09 -8.41 4.95
N ARG A 38 -7.76 -7.26 5.01
CA ARG A 38 -8.25 -6.55 3.82
C ARG A 38 -7.14 -5.86 3.02
N PHE A 39 -6.09 -5.43 3.70
CA PHE A 39 -5.04 -4.59 3.13
C PHE A 39 -3.86 -5.42 2.66
N HIS A 40 -3.35 -5.12 1.47
CA HIS A 40 -2.21 -5.81 0.90
C HIS A 40 -1.17 -4.83 0.37
N LEU A 41 0.11 -5.16 0.57
CA LEU A 41 1.24 -4.41 0.03
C LEU A 41 1.67 -5.06 -1.29
N LEU A 42 1.71 -4.27 -2.36
CA LEU A 42 2.23 -4.71 -3.65
C LEU A 42 3.72 -4.39 -3.78
N SER A 43 4.41 -5.07 -4.70
CA SER A 43 5.82 -4.85 -5.01
C SER A 43 6.14 -3.47 -5.57
N CYS A 44 5.15 -2.82 -6.18
CA CYS A 44 5.25 -1.41 -6.56
C CYS A 44 5.18 -0.46 -5.35
N GLY A 45 5.06 -1.00 -4.13
CA GLY A 45 5.04 -0.27 -2.87
C GLY A 45 3.71 0.38 -2.52
N HIS A 46 2.68 0.19 -3.35
CA HIS A 46 1.33 0.67 -3.07
C HIS A 46 0.57 -0.33 -2.20
N LEU A 47 -0.16 0.22 -1.23
CA LEU A 47 -1.17 -0.52 -0.51
C LEU A 47 -2.47 -0.53 -1.31
N ILE A 48 -3.13 -1.67 -1.32
CA ILE A 48 -4.48 -1.85 -1.89
C ILE A 48 -5.38 -2.46 -0.82
N ALA A 49 -6.70 -2.32 -1.00
CA ALA A 49 -7.68 -3.11 -0.28
C ALA A 49 -8.33 -4.12 -1.24
N ILE A 50 -8.54 -5.36 -0.77
CA ILE A 50 -9.37 -6.34 -1.49
C ILE A 50 -10.81 -6.19 -1.00
N ASP A 51 -11.73 -5.92 -1.92
CA ASP A 51 -13.15 -5.71 -1.61
C ASP A 51 -14.02 -6.97 -1.80
N GLU A 52 -13.37 -8.14 -1.86
CA GLU A 52 -14.02 -9.43 -2.06
C GLU A 52 -13.93 -10.31 -0.80
N ILE A 53 -14.65 -11.43 -0.84
CA ILE A 53 -14.59 -12.47 0.20
C ILE A 53 -13.22 -13.16 0.19
N ASP A 54 -12.65 -13.43 -0.98
CA ASP A 54 -11.31 -14.02 -1.09
C ASP A 54 -10.21 -12.98 -0.93
N ARG A 55 -9.81 -12.77 0.33
CA ARG A 55 -8.75 -11.83 0.73
C ARG A 55 -7.37 -12.46 0.89
N ARG A 56 -7.17 -13.70 0.42
CA ARG A 56 -5.87 -14.38 0.60
C ARG A 56 -4.74 -13.54 -0.01
N CYS A 57 -3.49 -13.72 0.43
CA CYS A 57 -2.39 -12.99 -0.22
C CYS A 57 -2.19 -13.46 -1.67
N GLY A 58 -1.99 -12.52 -2.59
CA GLY A 58 -1.49 -12.82 -3.94
C GLY A 58 0.01 -13.07 -3.95
N ARG A 59 0.52 -13.56 -5.07
CA ARG A 59 1.96 -13.82 -5.26
C ARG A 59 2.77 -12.54 -5.15
N ASN A 60 2.20 -11.40 -5.57
CA ASN A 60 2.85 -10.10 -5.48
C ASN A 60 3.03 -9.67 -4.02
N CYS A 61 2.02 -9.85 -3.16
CA CYS A 61 2.21 -9.53 -1.74
C CYS A 61 3.26 -10.42 -1.09
N GLN A 62 3.19 -11.73 -1.32
CA GLN A 62 4.19 -12.66 -0.79
C GLN A 62 5.61 -12.25 -1.22
N HIS A 63 5.79 -11.92 -2.49
CA HIS A 63 7.07 -11.46 -3.02
C HIS A 63 7.54 -10.14 -2.38
N ALA A 64 6.65 -9.17 -2.16
CA ALA A 64 6.98 -7.92 -1.50
C ALA A 64 7.48 -8.16 -0.06
N THR A 65 6.79 -9.04 0.68
CA THR A 65 7.18 -9.42 2.05
C THR A 65 8.51 -10.17 2.08
N GLU A 66 8.67 -11.20 1.24
CA GLU A 66 9.90 -12.00 1.18
C GLU A 66 11.12 -11.15 0.79
N TRP A 67 10.95 -10.24 -0.17
CA TRP A 67 12.01 -9.32 -0.58
C TRP A 67 12.38 -8.35 0.55
N ALA A 68 11.38 -7.78 1.23
CA ALA A 68 11.61 -6.88 2.36
C ALA A 68 12.39 -7.59 3.49
N SER A 69 12.03 -8.83 3.81
CA SER A 69 12.72 -9.65 4.82
C SER A 69 14.14 -10.03 4.39
N SER A 70 14.35 -10.42 3.13
CA SER A 70 15.65 -10.86 2.63
C SER A 70 16.66 -9.71 2.52
N ASN A 71 16.19 -8.52 2.16
CA ASN A 71 17.06 -7.35 2.01
C ASN A 71 17.27 -6.55 3.29
N ALA A 72 16.54 -6.84 4.38
CA ALA A 72 16.79 -6.24 5.68
C ALA A 72 18.23 -6.52 6.19
N ASN A 73 18.79 -7.69 5.86
CA ASN A 73 20.09 -8.12 6.36
C ASN A 73 21.30 -7.68 5.50
N ASN A 74 21.09 -7.34 4.23
CA ASN A 74 22.19 -7.13 3.27
C ASN A 74 22.87 -5.74 3.37
N ILE A 75 22.31 -4.79 4.12
CA ILE A 75 22.82 -3.40 4.19
C ILE A 75 23.86 -3.19 5.31
N MET A 76 24.09 -4.19 6.15
CA MET A 76 25.09 -4.12 7.24
C MET A 76 26.56 -4.13 6.79
N ASN A 77 26.88 -3.93 5.50
CA ASN A 77 28.25 -3.72 5.05
C ASN A 77 28.53 -2.23 4.80
N PRO A 78 29.00 -1.47 5.82
CA PRO A 78 29.25 -0.02 5.72
C PRO A 78 30.45 0.37 4.83
N VAL A 79 30.96 -0.52 3.98
CA VAL A 79 32.20 -0.30 3.21
C VAL A 79 31.96 0.32 1.83
N ALA A 80 30.72 0.50 1.38
CA ALA A 80 30.41 1.07 0.07
C ALA A 80 30.30 2.61 0.11
N HIS A 81 31.44 3.30 0.22
CA HIS A 81 31.54 4.67 -0.24
C HIS A 81 31.43 4.67 -1.78
N GLU A 82 30.42 5.37 -2.30
CA GLU A 82 30.20 5.66 -3.74
C GLU A 82 29.68 4.50 -4.60
N ILE A 83 28.35 4.23 -4.55
CA ILE A 83 27.65 3.50 -5.63
C ILE A 83 26.69 4.47 -6.34
N PRO A 84 27.05 5.01 -7.52
CA PRO A 84 26.23 5.99 -8.25
C PRO A 84 24.94 5.44 -8.90
N ASN A 85 24.55 4.19 -8.67
CA ASN A 85 23.39 3.56 -9.32
C ASN A 85 22.57 2.67 -8.37
N LEU A 86 22.37 3.12 -7.13
CA LEU A 86 21.56 2.37 -6.17
C LEU A 86 20.07 2.34 -6.54
N ALA A 87 19.57 3.34 -7.29
CA ALA A 87 18.14 3.55 -7.55
C ALA A 87 17.44 2.36 -8.25
N ASP A 88 18.12 1.67 -9.17
CA ASP A 88 17.51 0.60 -9.96
C ASP A 88 17.38 -0.74 -9.21
N ASN A 89 18.03 -0.88 -8.05
CA ASN A 89 17.99 -2.10 -7.21
C ASN A 89 17.12 -1.93 -5.94
N LEU A 90 16.44 -0.79 -5.77
CA LEU A 90 15.67 -0.50 -4.56
C LEU A 90 14.27 -1.12 -4.53
N LEU A 91 13.84 -1.72 -5.65
CA LEU A 91 12.58 -2.44 -5.72
C LEU A 91 12.84 -3.92 -6.00
N PRO A 92 11.98 -4.82 -5.49
CA PRO A 92 11.96 -6.19 -5.97
C PRO A 92 11.87 -6.20 -7.51
N PRO A 93 12.81 -6.83 -8.23
CA PRO A 93 12.66 -6.96 -9.67
C PRO A 93 11.37 -7.72 -9.95
N VAL A 94 10.63 -7.31 -10.98
CA VAL A 94 9.37 -7.98 -11.31
C VAL A 94 9.68 -9.41 -11.73
N SER A 95 9.47 -10.37 -10.83
CA SER A 95 9.78 -11.77 -11.09
C SER A 95 8.73 -12.36 -12.03
N ALA A 96 9.10 -13.40 -12.80
CA ALA A 96 8.13 -14.15 -13.61
C ALA A 96 6.95 -14.68 -12.77
N THR A 97 7.17 -14.88 -11.47
CA THR A 97 6.15 -15.24 -10.48
C THR A 97 5.06 -14.17 -10.32
N GLN A 98 5.40 -12.88 -10.47
CA GLN A 98 4.48 -11.76 -10.41
C GLN A 98 3.71 -11.53 -11.72
N ALA A 99 4.24 -11.99 -12.86
CA ALA A 99 3.56 -11.88 -14.15
C ALA A 99 2.23 -12.66 -14.21
N HIS A 100 2.02 -13.56 -13.26
CA HIS A 100 0.78 -14.32 -13.09
C HIS A 100 -0.02 -13.91 -11.86
N ASP A 101 0.30 -12.77 -11.24
CA ASP A 101 -0.48 -12.36 -10.08
C ASP A 101 -1.80 -11.71 -10.48
N SER A 102 -2.80 -11.94 -9.63
CA SER A 102 -4.18 -11.50 -9.83
C SER A 102 -4.46 -10.15 -9.15
N LEU A 103 -3.43 -9.50 -8.58
CA LEU A 103 -3.57 -8.27 -7.82
C LEU A 103 -3.22 -7.06 -8.69
N TYR A 104 -4.16 -6.13 -8.77
CA TYR A 104 -4.12 -4.97 -9.63
C TYR A 104 -3.87 -3.68 -8.83
N CYS A 105 -3.10 -2.75 -9.39
CA CYS A 105 -2.81 -1.46 -8.76
C CYS A 105 -3.39 -0.30 -9.57
N GLU A 106 -4.49 0.29 -9.09
CA GLU A 106 -5.14 1.43 -9.75
C GLU A 106 -4.26 2.69 -9.74
N VAL A 107 -3.40 2.84 -8.72
CA VAL A 107 -2.49 4.00 -8.61
C VAL A 107 -1.43 3.99 -9.70
N CYS A 108 -0.83 2.82 -9.98
CA CYS A 108 0.19 2.68 -11.02
C CYS A 108 -0.38 2.80 -12.43
N THR A 109 -1.56 2.23 -12.66
CA THR A 109 -2.19 2.15 -13.98
C THR A 109 -3.02 3.38 -14.33
N GLY A 110 -3.49 4.11 -13.32
CA GLY A 110 -4.37 5.26 -13.49
C GLY A 110 -5.79 4.89 -13.92
N ILE A 111 -6.20 3.63 -13.72
CA ILE A 111 -7.45 3.05 -14.21
C ILE A 111 -8.12 2.30 -13.05
N PRO A 112 -9.40 2.57 -12.71
CA PRO A 112 -10.14 1.78 -11.74
C PRO A 112 -10.29 0.31 -12.16
N TYR A 113 -10.32 -0.60 -11.20
CA TYR A 113 -10.38 -2.04 -11.43
C TYR A 113 -11.51 -2.44 -12.39
N ASP A 114 -12.73 -1.95 -12.15
CA ASP A 114 -13.92 -2.30 -12.93
C ASP A 114 -13.73 -1.91 -14.41
N ARG A 115 -13.02 -0.81 -14.68
CA ARG A 115 -12.69 -0.35 -16.04
C ARG A 115 -11.53 -1.12 -16.64
N TYR A 116 -10.56 -1.51 -15.83
CA TYR A 116 -9.44 -2.34 -16.27
C TYR A 116 -9.93 -3.69 -16.80
N ILE A 117 -10.84 -4.36 -16.09
CA ILE A 117 -11.40 -5.65 -16.50
C ILE A 117 -12.20 -5.53 -17.81
N ILE A 118 -12.92 -4.43 -18.01
CA ILE A 118 -13.61 -4.18 -19.30
C ILE A 118 -12.61 -4.03 -20.45
N MET A 119 -11.49 -3.34 -20.23
CA MET A 119 -10.46 -3.11 -21.25
C MET A 119 -9.56 -4.33 -21.48
N HIS A 120 -9.41 -5.18 -20.47
CA HIS A 120 -8.54 -6.36 -20.47
C HIS A 120 -9.31 -7.56 -19.91
N PRO A 121 -10.36 -8.02 -20.61
CA PRO A 121 -11.14 -9.15 -20.13
C PRO A 121 -10.22 -10.37 -20.01
N PRO A 122 -10.29 -11.14 -18.91
CA PRO A 122 -9.55 -12.39 -18.80
C PRO A 122 -9.85 -13.29 -20.02
N LYS A 123 -8.84 -14.00 -20.53
CA LYS A 123 -9.01 -14.87 -21.71
C LYS A 123 -10.10 -15.91 -21.51
N ASP A 124 -10.27 -16.35 -20.26
CA ASP A 124 -11.25 -17.36 -19.85
C ASP A 124 -12.56 -16.72 -19.32
N PHE A 125 -12.71 -15.39 -19.38
CA PHE A 125 -13.86 -14.68 -18.82
C PHE A 125 -15.18 -15.04 -19.51
N PHE A 126 -15.13 -15.32 -20.82
CA PHE A 126 -16.30 -15.66 -21.63
C PHE A 126 -16.60 -17.16 -21.71
N ASP A 127 -15.68 -18.01 -21.26
CA ASP A 127 -15.89 -19.47 -21.15
C ASP A 127 -16.67 -19.84 -19.86
N LEU A 128 -17.04 -18.84 -19.08
CA LEU A 128 -17.77 -18.99 -17.85
C LEU A 128 -19.25 -18.77 -18.10
N ASP A 129 -19.99 -19.85 -17.92
CA ASP A 129 -21.43 -19.86 -17.87
C ASP A 129 -21.93 -18.75 -16.90
N PRO A 130 -22.74 -17.78 -17.36
CA PRO A 130 -23.30 -16.71 -16.51
C PRO A 130 -24.05 -17.22 -15.27
N SER A 131 -24.43 -18.50 -15.23
CA SER A 131 -25.04 -19.15 -14.06
C SER A 131 -24.06 -19.48 -12.92
N PHE A 132 -22.76 -19.18 -13.06
CA PHE A 132 -21.71 -19.55 -12.09
C PHE A 132 -21.38 -18.51 -11.01
N TYR A 133 -22.22 -17.50 -10.78
CA TYR A 133 -22.18 -16.68 -9.57
C TYR A 133 -23.02 -17.29 -8.44
N PRO A 134 -22.55 -17.29 -7.18
CA PRO A 134 -21.31 -17.89 -6.70
C PRO A 134 -21.55 -19.36 -6.34
N ARG A 135 -20.94 -20.32 -7.06
CA ARG A 135 -20.75 -21.63 -6.44
C ARG A 135 -19.76 -21.45 -5.29
N ILE A 136 -20.13 -21.94 -4.11
CA ILE A 136 -19.23 -22.13 -2.97
C ILE A 136 -17.90 -22.62 -3.55
N PRO A 137 -16.78 -21.91 -3.32
CA PRO A 137 -15.48 -22.32 -3.82
C PRO A 137 -15.28 -23.79 -3.48
N ASP A 138 -14.90 -24.61 -4.46
CA ASP A 138 -14.43 -25.95 -4.13
C ASP A 138 -13.31 -25.77 -3.10
N PRO A 139 -13.44 -26.31 -1.86
CA PRO A 139 -12.45 -26.11 -0.82
C PRO A 139 -11.06 -26.65 -1.23
N TYR A 140 -10.98 -27.44 -2.29
CA TYR A 140 -9.75 -27.97 -2.86
C TYR A 140 -9.24 -27.18 -4.09
N ASP A 141 -10.05 -26.31 -4.71
CA ASP A 141 -9.59 -25.43 -5.80
C ASP A 141 -8.92 -24.19 -5.22
N THR A 142 -7.62 -24.32 -4.98
CA THR A 142 -6.79 -23.26 -4.40
C THR A 142 -6.37 -22.20 -5.42
N THR A 143 -6.69 -22.37 -6.70
CA THR A 143 -6.31 -21.41 -7.73
C THR A 143 -7.37 -20.32 -7.88
N PRO A 144 -7.05 -19.04 -7.58
CA PRO A 144 -7.96 -17.95 -7.90
C PRO A 144 -8.11 -17.89 -9.43
N LYS A 145 -9.27 -18.33 -9.93
CA LYS A 145 -9.61 -18.29 -11.37
C LYS A 145 -9.92 -16.87 -11.85
N TYR A 146 -9.99 -15.91 -10.93
CA TYR A 146 -10.40 -14.55 -11.20
C TYR A 146 -9.38 -13.56 -10.64
N SER A 147 -9.21 -12.47 -11.38
CA SER A 147 -8.67 -11.24 -10.82
C SER A 147 -9.55 -10.84 -9.63
N ARG A 148 -8.93 -10.48 -8.51
CA ARG A 148 -9.64 -10.02 -7.33
C ARG A 148 -9.81 -8.51 -7.44
N ARG A 149 -10.97 -8.00 -7.06
CA ARG A 149 -11.25 -6.56 -7.03
C ARG A 149 -10.36 -5.87 -6.01
N CYS A 150 -9.27 -5.31 -6.52
CA CYS A 150 -8.28 -4.55 -5.79
C CYS A 150 -8.57 -3.06 -5.96
N ILE A 151 -8.95 -2.39 -4.87
CA ILE A 151 -9.22 -0.96 -4.85
C ILE A 151 -8.03 -0.22 -4.24
N ALA A 152 -7.68 0.92 -4.81
CA ALA A 152 -6.65 1.79 -4.25
C ALA A 152 -7.16 2.50 -3.00
N LEU A 153 -6.23 2.80 -2.08
CA LEU A 153 -6.55 3.50 -0.85
C LEU A 153 -6.93 4.96 -1.13
N THR A 154 -8.13 5.33 -0.72
CA THR A 154 -8.66 6.70 -0.75
C THR A 154 -9.04 7.13 0.66
N ARG A 155 -9.18 8.44 0.93
CA ARG A 155 -9.64 8.90 2.25
C ARG A 155 -11.03 8.35 2.61
N PRO A 156 -12.04 8.32 1.70
CA PRO A 156 -13.33 7.72 2.04
C PRO A 156 -13.22 6.24 2.45
N LEU A 157 -12.33 5.48 1.80
CA LEU A 157 -12.08 4.09 2.18
C LEU A 157 -11.45 3.99 3.58
N LEU A 158 -10.45 4.82 3.88
CA LEU A 158 -9.83 4.86 5.20
C LEU A 158 -10.82 5.30 6.30
N ASN A 159 -11.60 6.35 6.04
CA ASN A 159 -12.63 6.84 6.96
C ASN A 159 -13.65 5.74 7.28
N SER A 160 -14.14 5.04 6.24
CA SER A 160 -15.14 4.00 6.41
C SER A 160 -14.59 2.75 7.11
N GLU A 161 -13.36 2.33 6.79
CA GLU A 161 -12.77 1.14 7.41
C GLU A 161 -12.43 1.38 8.88
N PHE A 162 -11.82 2.52 9.20
CA PHE A 162 -11.31 2.79 10.54
C PHE A 162 -12.25 3.65 11.39
N SER A 163 -13.44 3.98 10.87
CA SER A 163 -14.38 4.91 11.51
C SER A 163 -13.73 6.24 11.88
N LEU A 164 -12.86 6.75 11.01
CA LEU A 164 -12.11 8.00 11.19
C LEU A 164 -12.86 9.16 10.56
N ASP A 165 -12.75 10.33 11.19
CA ASP A 165 -13.11 11.59 10.54
C ASP A 165 -12.01 12.07 9.57
N ASN A 166 -12.27 13.17 8.87
CA ASN A 166 -11.33 13.70 7.89
C ASN A 166 -10.03 14.21 8.52
N GLU A 167 -10.06 14.75 9.73
CA GLU A 167 -8.88 15.31 10.41
C GLU A 167 -7.98 14.18 10.92
N GLN A 168 -8.58 13.13 11.47
CA GLN A 168 -7.90 11.90 11.86
C GLN A 168 -7.26 11.21 10.66
N THR A 169 -7.97 11.11 9.55
CA THR A 169 -7.41 10.54 8.32
C THR A 169 -6.29 11.40 7.77
N GLU A 170 -6.39 12.73 7.74
CA GLU A 170 -5.26 13.59 7.36
C GLU A 170 -4.04 13.39 8.26
N SER A 171 -4.25 13.18 9.55
CA SER A 171 -3.17 12.91 10.52
C SER A 171 -2.52 11.55 10.31
N LEU A 172 -3.26 10.57 9.77
CA LEU A 172 -2.79 9.23 9.41
C LEU A 172 -1.88 9.24 8.17
N LEU A 173 -2.09 10.20 7.25
CA LEU A 173 -1.36 10.27 5.98
C LEU A 173 -0.01 10.97 6.15
N SER A 174 1.07 10.24 5.83
CA SER A 174 2.42 10.79 5.85
C SER A 174 2.67 11.69 4.65
N ARG A 175 3.04 12.94 4.94
CA ARG A 175 3.19 14.00 3.94
C ARG A 175 4.45 13.78 3.10
N PRO A 176 4.43 14.13 1.80
CA PRO A 176 5.64 14.09 1.00
C PRO A 176 6.70 15.02 1.59
N PHE A 177 7.93 14.52 1.68
CA PHE A 177 9.06 15.29 2.17
C PHE A 177 9.76 15.98 1.01
N PHE A 178 9.65 17.32 0.97
CA PHE A 178 10.36 18.15 -0.02
C PHE A 178 11.47 18.93 0.67
N HIS A 179 12.71 18.55 0.40
CA HIS A 179 13.89 19.21 0.97
C HIS A 179 14.23 20.50 0.22
N LEU A 180 13.36 21.51 0.32
CA LEU A 180 13.51 22.77 -0.42
C LEU A 180 14.56 23.71 0.18
N SER A 181 14.76 23.72 1.51
CA SER A 181 15.61 24.74 2.18
C SER A 181 17.01 24.28 2.58
N ARG A 182 17.31 22.97 2.56
CA ARG A 182 18.54 22.40 3.16
C ARG A 182 18.80 22.78 4.62
N GLU A 183 17.84 23.36 5.31
CA GLU A 183 17.91 23.52 6.75
C GLU A 183 17.79 22.14 7.41
N ALA A 184 18.37 22.01 8.61
CA ALA A 184 18.42 20.77 9.36
C ALA A 184 17.01 20.36 9.84
N LEU A 185 16.21 19.86 8.91
CA LEU A 185 15.00 19.11 9.22
C LEU A 185 15.40 17.86 9.97
N ASP A 186 14.52 17.44 10.88
CA ASP A 186 14.66 16.22 11.64
C ASP A 186 14.51 15.01 10.71
N TRP A 187 15.62 14.67 10.04
CA TRP A 187 15.78 13.55 9.15
C TRP A 187 15.47 12.21 9.82
N MET A 188 15.36 12.17 11.16
CA MET A 188 14.93 11.00 11.91
C MET A 188 13.47 10.62 11.62
N ASN A 189 12.67 11.54 11.08
CA ASN A 189 11.27 11.32 10.71
C ASN A 189 11.07 11.02 9.22
N VAL A 190 12.14 10.98 8.43
CA VAL A 190 12.05 10.79 6.98
C VAL A 190 12.12 9.31 6.64
N HIS A 191 11.09 8.83 5.94
CA HIS A 191 11.01 7.49 5.41
C HIS A 191 11.03 7.49 3.89
N TYR A 192 11.73 6.51 3.33
CA TYR A 192 11.75 6.26 1.90
C TYR A 192 10.86 5.04 1.65
N LEU A 193 9.80 5.20 0.87
CA LEU A 193 8.83 4.14 0.63
C LEU A 193 9.15 3.36 -0.64
N MET A 194 8.65 2.12 -0.71
CA MET A 194 8.73 1.28 -1.91
C MET A 194 7.98 1.89 -3.11
N CYS A 195 7.03 2.79 -2.90
CA CYS A 195 6.39 3.52 -4.00
C CYS A 195 7.28 4.62 -4.61
N GLY A 196 8.50 4.79 -4.10
CA GLY A 196 9.47 5.79 -4.55
C GLY A 196 9.33 7.16 -3.86
N HIS A 197 8.26 7.39 -3.10
CA HIS A 197 8.07 8.64 -2.39
C HIS A 197 8.89 8.70 -1.11
N GLN A 198 9.38 9.90 -0.82
CA GLN A 198 9.96 10.27 0.47
C GLN A 198 8.87 10.92 1.30
N VAL A 199 8.64 10.44 2.50
CA VAL A 199 7.58 10.92 3.38
C VAL A 199 8.12 11.29 4.74
N TRP A 200 7.48 12.27 5.36
CA TRP A 200 7.73 12.64 6.74
C TRP A 200 6.65 12.03 7.62
N CYS A 201 7.08 11.28 8.63
CA CYS A 201 6.20 10.61 9.59
C CYS A 201 6.40 11.23 10.96
N ALA A 202 5.33 11.77 11.54
CA ALA A 202 5.33 12.20 12.93
C ALA A 202 4.26 11.47 13.73
N PRO A 203 4.57 11.11 14.99
CA PRO A 203 5.89 11.19 15.63
C PRO A 203 6.92 10.20 15.04
N THR A 204 8.18 10.35 15.48
CA THR A 204 9.30 9.48 15.08
C THR A 204 9.00 8.01 15.35
N ARG A 205 9.21 7.16 14.35
CA ARG A 205 8.84 5.75 14.37
C ARG A 205 9.83 4.88 13.61
N PRO A 206 10.00 3.58 13.93
CA PRO A 206 10.81 2.68 13.11
C PRO A 206 10.24 2.52 11.70
N CYS A 207 11.08 2.05 10.78
CA CYS A 207 10.67 1.74 9.42
C CYS A 207 9.48 0.78 9.39
N ALA A 208 8.54 1.01 8.48
CA ALA A 208 7.37 0.16 8.26
C ALA A 208 7.63 -0.90 7.17
N SER A 209 6.70 -1.83 7.00
CA SER A 209 6.74 -2.90 5.99
C SER A 209 6.97 -2.38 4.56
N ASN A 210 6.37 -1.22 4.24
CA ASN A 210 6.47 -0.59 2.93
C ASN A 210 7.59 0.45 2.79
N CYS A 211 8.48 0.59 3.78
CA CYS A 211 9.73 1.33 3.58
C CYS A 211 10.63 0.56 2.60
N ASN A 212 11.33 1.26 1.73
CA ASN A 212 12.48 0.69 1.06
C ASN A 212 13.67 0.70 2.05
N ASN A 213 14.64 -0.19 1.87
CA ASN A 213 15.81 -0.24 2.76
C ASN A 213 16.83 0.89 2.43
N HIS A 214 16.37 2.09 2.07
CA HIS A 214 17.29 3.16 1.66
C HIS A 214 18.21 3.54 2.85
N PRO A 215 19.53 3.71 2.63
CA PRO A 215 20.46 4.02 3.72
C PRO A 215 20.17 5.32 4.46
N GLN A 216 19.39 6.23 3.85
CA GLN A 216 18.95 7.48 4.48
C GLN A 216 17.60 7.36 5.21
N CYS A 217 16.92 6.22 5.11
CA CYS A 217 15.76 5.87 5.95
C CYS A 217 16.28 5.51 7.37
N LYS A 218 17.01 6.44 7.99
CA LYS A 218 17.86 6.25 9.18
C LYS A 218 17.08 6.39 10.49
N VAL A 219 15.92 5.73 10.58
CA VAL A 219 15.37 5.45 11.90
C VAL A 219 16.13 4.34 12.63
N MET A 220 17.30 3.92 12.09
CA MET A 220 18.27 3.04 12.75
C MET A 220 18.77 3.57 14.11
N ILE A 221 18.52 4.83 14.45
CA ILE A 221 18.87 5.38 15.78
C ILE A 221 17.84 4.94 16.85
N CYS A 222 16.62 4.58 16.46
CA CYS A 222 15.60 4.07 17.39
C CYS A 222 15.82 2.59 17.71
N LEU A 223 16.70 2.30 18.69
CA LEU A 223 16.74 1.09 19.55
C LEU A 223 16.35 -0.27 18.91
N GLY A 224 16.77 -0.52 17.68
CA GLY A 224 16.67 -1.82 17.03
C GLY A 224 16.41 -1.69 15.53
N ASP A 225 17.09 -2.51 14.72
CA ASP A 225 16.89 -2.60 13.27
C ASP A 225 15.55 -3.25 12.88
N GLN A 226 14.58 -3.27 13.81
CA GLN A 226 13.32 -3.96 13.62
C GLN A 226 12.32 -3.07 12.89
N ARG A 227 12.22 -3.34 11.59
CA ARG A 227 11.09 -2.92 10.76
C ARG A 227 9.79 -3.43 11.40
N GLN A 228 8.83 -2.53 11.56
CA GLN A 228 7.49 -2.84 12.04
C GLN A 228 6.69 -3.58 10.95
N SER A 229 5.74 -4.41 11.38
CA SER A 229 4.79 -5.14 10.51
C SER A 229 3.79 -4.21 9.82
N ASP A 230 3.51 -3.04 10.40
CA ASP A 230 2.54 -2.09 9.86
C ASP A 230 3.05 -1.38 8.60
N ALA A 231 2.22 -0.52 8.00
CA ALA A 231 2.56 0.24 6.80
C ALA A 231 2.39 1.76 6.99
N ILE A 232 3.21 2.54 6.30
CA ILE A 232 3.09 3.99 6.23
C ILE A 232 2.17 4.38 5.07
N PHE A 233 1.08 5.11 5.34
CA PHE A 233 0.23 5.64 4.29
C PHE A 233 0.88 6.87 3.64
N CYS A 234 1.21 6.75 2.36
CA CYS A 234 1.73 7.88 1.58
C CYS A 234 0.58 8.79 1.14
N GLN A 235 0.57 10.04 1.62
CA GLN A 235 -0.45 11.02 1.26
C GLN A 235 -0.54 11.24 -0.26
N GLU A 236 0.61 11.22 -0.96
CA GLU A 236 0.64 11.37 -2.41
C GLU A 236 -0.01 10.18 -3.14
N CYS A 237 0.27 8.94 -2.71
CA CYS A 237 -0.36 7.75 -3.30
C CYS A 237 -1.88 7.76 -3.10
N VAL A 238 -2.35 8.13 -1.90
CA VAL A 238 -3.79 8.26 -1.60
C VAL A 238 -4.42 9.36 -2.45
N GLY A 239 -3.77 10.52 -2.58
CA GLY A 239 -4.25 11.59 -3.47
C GLY A 239 -4.29 11.18 -4.94
N ARG A 240 -3.28 10.43 -5.43
CA ARG A 240 -3.29 9.88 -6.79
C ARG A 240 -4.44 8.89 -7.00
N ALA A 241 -4.72 8.03 -6.03
CA ALA A 241 -5.88 7.14 -6.09
C ALA A 241 -7.19 7.93 -6.24
N GLU A 242 -7.40 8.95 -5.41
CA GLU A 242 -8.58 9.80 -5.50
C GLU A 242 -8.71 10.52 -6.84
N LEU A 243 -7.60 10.96 -7.43
CA LEU A 243 -7.59 11.55 -8.77
C LEU A 243 -8.03 10.56 -9.86
N VAL A 244 -7.69 9.27 -9.72
CA VAL A 244 -8.15 8.21 -10.62
C VAL A 244 -9.67 8.09 -10.53
N TYR A 245 -10.22 7.95 -9.32
CA TYR A 245 -11.68 7.86 -9.12
C TYR A 245 -12.41 9.13 -9.60
N ALA A 246 -11.92 10.32 -9.25
CA ALA A 246 -12.52 11.59 -9.65
C ALA A 246 -12.48 11.81 -11.18
N ARG A 247 -11.45 11.30 -11.87
CA ARG A 247 -11.39 11.32 -13.34
C ARG A 247 -12.51 10.46 -13.94
N TYR A 248 -12.66 9.23 -13.47
CA TYR A 248 -13.66 8.33 -14.01
C TYR A 248 -15.09 8.73 -13.66
N ALA A 249 -15.34 9.24 -12.45
CA ALA A 249 -16.65 9.80 -12.09
C ALA A 249 -17.08 10.94 -13.03
N ARG A 250 -16.13 11.80 -13.46
CA ARG A 250 -16.41 12.85 -14.45
C ARG A 250 -16.71 12.30 -15.84
N ILE A 251 -16.01 11.24 -16.25
CA ILE A 251 -16.26 10.57 -17.53
C ILE A 251 -17.67 9.97 -17.52
N GLU A 252 -18.07 9.28 -16.47
CA GLU A 252 -19.43 8.69 -16.36
C GLU A 252 -20.51 9.76 -16.41
N LYS A 253 -20.37 10.82 -15.61
CA LYS A 253 -21.31 11.94 -15.62
C LYS A 253 -21.45 12.56 -17.02
N SER A 254 -20.33 12.72 -17.74
CA SER A 254 -20.36 13.24 -19.11
C SER A 254 -21.07 12.30 -20.09
N ARG A 255 -20.99 10.98 -19.90
CA ARG A 255 -21.70 9.99 -20.73
C ARG A 255 -23.20 10.02 -20.48
N GLU A 256 -23.59 10.08 -19.21
CA GLU A 256 -24.99 10.26 -18.79
C GLU A 256 -25.59 11.52 -19.41
N GLU A 257 -24.86 12.65 -19.38
CA GLU A 257 -25.29 13.92 -19.99
C GLU A 257 -25.42 13.82 -21.52
N MET A 258 -24.66 12.94 -22.18
CA MET A 258 -24.76 12.67 -23.62
C MET A 258 -25.83 11.63 -23.99
N GLY A 259 -26.53 11.05 -23.02
CA GLY A 259 -27.50 9.98 -23.25
C GLY A 259 -26.87 8.67 -23.71
N ASP A 260 -25.56 8.49 -23.52
CA ASP A 260 -24.90 7.19 -23.67
C ASP A 260 -25.05 6.45 -22.33
N PRO A 261 -25.90 5.40 -22.25
CA PRO A 261 -26.17 4.71 -20.99
C PRO A 261 -24.93 4.02 -20.40
N GLY A 262 -23.81 4.03 -21.11
CA GLY A 262 -22.57 3.48 -20.63
C GLY A 262 -22.61 1.96 -20.48
N ILE A 263 -21.43 1.40 -20.18
CA ILE A 263 -21.34 0.03 -19.66
C ILE A 263 -21.51 0.21 -18.15
N GLY A 264 -22.74 0.01 -17.66
CA GLY A 264 -23.08 0.19 -16.25
C GLY A 264 -22.07 -0.49 -15.35
N CYS A 265 -21.55 0.25 -14.35
CA CYS A 265 -20.77 -0.35 -13.29
C CYS A 265 -21.75 -1.20 -12.45
N ALA A 266 -21.57 -2.51 -12.47
CA ALA A 266 -22.28 -3.45 -11.60
C ALA A 266 -21.69 -3.42 -10.18
#